data_AF-A0A662X2P2-F1
#
_entry.id   AF-A0A662X2P2-F1
#
_cell.length_a   1.000
_cell.length_b   1.000
_cell.length_c   1.000
_cell.angle_alpha   90.00
_cell.angle_beta   90.00
_cell.angle_gamma   90.00
#
_symmetry.space_group_name_H-M   'P 1'
#
loop_
_entity.id
_entity.type
_entity.pdbx_description
1 polymer ?
#
loop_
_entity_poly.entity_id
_entity_poly.type
_entity_poly.pdbx_seq_one_letter_code
_entity_poly.pdbx_strand_id
1 'polypeptide(L)'
;MLALWRRFLAHRQRSNWSVRPLPPEHAELFAERLWLETQRFGDAARGVVLPLFDEIALLGFSLILELRRLQVSLPIEVPHCGDLGLALQARMSAQDPLVRFYDVCELAASATMDGSAGEEPPRKLFCVDLAHCHAKFRGFDIKVLAVVYSRFQELMLLDADTLFFQSPMTLWDTDKYRNTGTLFFNDRISYESSYLAARLSPEEHPNVGALHSFLATFDVAPYRRLSVVEGGEPRAEVPNNLAGMEFGFKPSAFLLRSHVWKLRSGHQMDSSLVLWSKTRQPRATAILASFVSLNGQPTAPSYGDKELYWLACELAETAYAFSDFAVSAVGWELLVSGDNSNGVLCGDALQHFPVQPNAAKGPGADVEPLYMNSDNILEWGRATRRLYRTAARPADLYPGSFTERKLLQTCPFDVTTMALGPFETLLLTQRRQFFDEVAGWGEQDQTSWWHPFA
;
A
#
# COMPACT_ATOMS: atom_id res chain seq x y z
N MET A 1 18.32 -17.05 18.21
CA MET A 1 17.58 -17.18 19.49
C MET A 1 16.65 -16.00 19.78
N LEU A 2 17.12 -14.74 19.75
CA LEU A 2 16.26 -13.55 20.02
C LEU A 2 15.06 -13.38 19.07
N ALA A 3 15.22 -13.65 17.77
CA ALA A 3 14.11 -13.57 16.80
C ALA A 3 13.04 -14.67 16.99
N LEU A 4 13.48 -15.89 17.34
CA LEU A 4 12.57 -16.99 17.71
C LEU A 4 11.84 -16.69 19.02
N TRP A 5 12.51 -16.05 19.98
CA TRP A 5 11.92 -15.68 21.26
C TRP A 5 10.91 -14.53 21.13
N ARG A 6 11.21 -13.51 20.31
CA ARG A 6 10.26 -12.43 19.94
C ARG A 6 9.06 -12.98 19.17
N ARG A 7 9.27 -13.90 18.21
CA ARG A 7 8.17 -14.58 17.49
C ARG A 7 7.34 -15.45 18.43
N PHE A 8 7.95 -16.15 19.37
CA PHE A 8 7.25 -16.94 20.39
C PHE A 8 6.43 -16.05 21.33
N LEU A 9 6.98 -14.92 21.80
CA LEU A 9 6.26 -13.95 22.65
C LEU A 9 5.10 -13.26 21.90
N ALA A 10 5.32 -12.85 20.65
CA ALA A 10 4.26 -12.29 19.80
C ALA A 10 3.17 -13.33 19.49
N HIS A 11 3.55 -14.59 19.25
CA HIS A 11 2.62 -15.70 19.09
C HIS A 11 1.83 -15.94 20.38
N ARG A 12 2.49 -16.02 21.54
CA ARG A 12 1.85 -16.17 22.86
C ARG A 12 0.92 -15.02 23.22
N GLN A 13 1.30 -13.78 22.89
CA GLN A 13 0.44 -12.61 23.06
C GLN A 13 -0.80 -12.73 22.16
N ARG A 14 -0.65 -13.07 20.87
CA ARG A 14 -1.78 -13.36 19.97
C ARG A 14 -2.69 -14.49 20.51
N SER A 15 -2.13 -15.48 21.21
CA SER A 15 -2.90 -16.56 21.86
C SER A 15 -3.72 -16.13 23.08
N ASN A 16 -3.47 -14.96 23.67
CA ASN A 16 -4.18 -14.51 24.88
C ASN A 16 -5.51 -13.83 24.59
N TRP A 17 -5.74 -13.31 23.38
CA TRP A 17 -6.99 -12.65 23.04
C TRP A 17 -7.99 -13.65 22.42
N SER A 18 -9.04 -13.97 23.17
CA SER A 18 -10.15 -14.78 22.67
C SER A 18 -11.10 -13.91 21.85
N VAL A 19 -11.19 -14.18 20.54
CA VAL A 19 -12.15 -13.56 19.63
C VAL A 19 -13.32 -14.52 19.46
N ARG A 20 -14.52 -14.12 19.90
CA ARG A 20 -15.73 -14.95 19.72
C ARG A 20 -16.06 -15.03 18.22
N PRO A 21 -16.29 -16.23 17.65
CA PRO A 21 -16.77 -16.35 16.28
C PRO A 21 -17.98 -15.45 16.02
N LEU A 22 -18.06 -14.91 14.80
CA LEU A 22 -19.21 -14.13 14.36
C LEU A 22 -20.32 -15.10 13.90
N PRO A 23 -21.51 -15.07 14.51
CA PRO A 23 -22.63 -15.87 14.02
C PRO A 23 -22.98 -15.47 12.58
N PRO A 24 -23.27 -16.42 11.67
CA PRO A 24 -23.57 -16.10 10.27
C PRO A 24 -24.70 -15.07 10.09
N GLU A 25 -25.71 -15.10 10.96
CA GLU A 25 -26.84 -14.16 10.97
C GLU A 25 -26.44 -12.72 11.30
N HIS A 26 -25.27 -12.50 11.91
CA HIS A 26 -24.73 -11.17 12.21
C HIS A 26 -23.76 -10.66 11.14
N ALA A 27 -23.44 -11.44 10.11
CA ALA A 27 -22.44 -11.09 9.11
C ALA A 27 -22.80 -9.80 8.33
N GLU A 28 -24.07 -9.65 7.92
CA GLU A 28 -24.55 -8.46 7.21
C GLU A 28 -24.48 -7.19 8.08
N LEU A 29 -24.90 -7.28 9.35
CA LEU A 29 -24.84 -6.17 10.29
C LEU A 29 -23.38 -5.79 10.60
N PHE A 30 -22.48 -6.77 10.71
CA PHE A 30 -21.06 -6.50 10.90
C PHE A 30 -20.47 -5.76 9.70
N ALA A 31 -20.78 -6.21 8.48
CA ALA A 31 -20.37 -5.55 7.23
C ALA A 31 -20.95 -4.13 7.11
N GLU A 32 -22.22 -3.93 7.51
CA GLU A 32 -22.83 -2.60 7.63
C GLU A 32 -22.05 -1.70 8.58
N ARG A 33 -21.71 -2.21 9.77
CA ARG A 33 -20.99 -1.41 10.76
C ARG A 33 -19.59 -1.06 10.29
N LEU A 34 -18.88 -1.98 9.65
CA LEU A 34 -17.59 -1.68 8.99
C LEU A 34 -17.76 -0.56 7.96
N TRP A 35 -18.77 -0.64 7.10
CA TRP A 35 -19.05 0.43 6.15
C TRP A 35 -19.31 1.77 6.85
N LEU A 36 -20.12 1.83 7.91
CA LEU A 36 -20.38 3.06 8.65
C LEU A 36 -19.09 3.71 9.21
N GLU A 37 -18.11 2.91 9.66
CA GLU A 37 -16.81 3.44 10.09
C GLU A 37 -16.07 4.19 8.96
N THR A 38 -16.27 3.77 7.72
CA THR A 38 -15.64 4.38 6.54
C THR A 38 -16.29 5.71 6.12
N GLN A 39 -17.52 5.98 6.55
CA GLN A 39 -18.33 7.12 6.11
C GLN A 39 -18.14 8.40 6.97
N ARG A 40 -17.03 8.49 7.70
CA ARG A 40 -16.69 9.64 8.53
C ARG A 40 -15.94 10.67 7.70
N PHE A 41 -16.64 11.62 7.07
CA PHE A 41 -16.02 12.65 6.24
C PHE A 41 -15.93 14.00 6.96
N GLY A 42 -14.84 14.73 6.70
CA GLY A 42 -14.65 16.12 7.12
C GLY A 42 -14.88 17.10 5.98
N ASP A 43 -14.52 18.36 6.18
CA ASP A 43 -14.77 19.43 5.21
C ASP A 43 -13.91 19.30 3.93
N ALA A 44 -12.68 18.80 4.07
CA ALA A 44 -11.80 18.57 2.95
C ALA A 44 -12.16 17.26 2.23
N ALA A 45 -12.53 17.34 0.95
CA ALA A 45 -12.85 16.16 0.16
C ALA A 45 -11.61 15.30 -0.15
N ARG A 46 -10.46 15.94 -0.41
CA ARG A 46 -9.19 15.31 -0.80
C ARG A 46 -8.08 15.56 0.20
N GLY A 47 -7.22 14.57 0.39
CA GLY A 47 -6.02 14.72 1.20
C GLY A 47 -5.02 13.59 1.07
N VAL A 48 -3.86 13.76 1.71
CA VAL A 48 -2.81 12.74 1.81
C VAL A 48 -2.93 12.06 3.17
N VAL A 49 -2.73 10.75 3.21
CA VAL A 49 -2.69 9.98 4.45
C VAL A 49 -1.31 9.35 4.56
N LEU A 50 -0.61 9.63 5.65
CA LEU A 50 0.77 9.21 5.88
C LEU A 50 0.89 8.66 7.30
N PRO A 51 0.65 7.36 7.52
CA PRO A 51 0.79 6.77 8.85
C PRO A 51 2.24 6.82 9.33
N LEU A 52 2.48 7.28 10.56
CA LEU A 52 3.83 7.42 11.12
C LEU A 52 3.90 6.92 12.56
N PHE A 53 5.10 6.54 12.96
CA PHE A 53 5.52 6.26 14.34
C PHE A 53 6.91 6.86 14.57
N ASP A 54 7.38 6.91 15.82
CA ASP A 54 8.59 7.66 16.21
C ASP A 54 9.84 7.38 15.35
N GLU A 55 10.15 6.11 15.04
CA GLU A 55 11.41 5.77 14.36
C GLU A 55 11.44 6.21 12.88
N ILE A 56 10.28 6.40 12.25
CA ILE A 56 10.18 6.87 10.86
C ILE A 56 9.62 8.29 10.73
N ALA A 57 9.31 8.95 11.85
CA ALA A 57 8.63 10.25 11.85
C ALA A 57 9.42 11.32 11.09
N LEU A 58 10.73 11.42 11.32
CA LEU A 58 11.59 12.38 10.62
C LEU A 58 11.63 12.10 9.12
N LEU A 59 11.67 10.82 8.74
CA LEU A 59 11.60 10.47 7.33
C LEU A 59 10.26 10.90 6.72
N GLY A 60 9.14 10.64 7.40
CA GLY A 60 7.83 11.13 6.97
C GLY A 60 7.72 12.65 6.90
N PHE A 61 8.30 13.39 7.85
CA PHE A 61 8.28 14.86 7.83
C PHE A 61 9.09 15.41 6.65
N SER A 62 10.22 14.79 6.30
CA SER A 62 10.96 15.16 5.09
C SER A 62 10.14 14.94 3.80
N LEU A 63 9.25 13.93 3.77
CA LEU A 63 8.28 13.75 2.68
C LEU A 63 7.24 14.86 2.64
N ILE A 64 6.75 15.30 3.80
CA ILE A 64 5.81 16.43 3.86
C ILE A 64 6.46 17.68 3.25
N LEU A 65 7.71 18.00 3.61
CA LEU A 65 8.43 19.12 3.02
C LEU A 65 8.63 18.97 1.50
N GLU A 66 8.98 17.77 1.04
CA GLU A 66 9.08 17.45 -0.39
C GLU A 66 7.75 17.68 -1.12
N LEU A 67 6.64 17.19 -0.58
CA LEU A 67 5.30 17.39 -1.15
C LEU A 67 4.96 18.88 -1.26
N ARG A 68 5.26 19.68 -0.22
CA ARG A 68 5.08 21.15 -0.28
C ARG A 68 5.95 21.79 -1.36
N ARG A 69 7.20 21.35 -1.49
CA ARG A 69 8.11 21.83 -2.56
C ARG A 69 7.59 21.52 -3.97
N LEU A 70 6.89 20.39 -4.12
CA LEU A 70 6.19 19.94 -5.33
C LEU A 70 4.78 20.54 -5.49
N GLN A 71 4.46 21.58 -4.72
CA GLN A 71 3.19 22.32 -4.76
C GLN A 71 1.96 21.47 -4.44
N VAL A 72 2.12 20.41 -3.66
CA VAL A 72 1.00 19.67 -3.07
C VAL A 72 0.46 20.49 -1.90
N SER A 73 -0.67 21.17 -2.09
CA SER A 73 -1.30 22.01 -1.05
C SER A 73 -2.42 21.29 -0.29
N LEU A 74 -2.56 19.98 -0.47
CA LEU A 74 -3.60 19.17 0.19
C LEU A 74 -3.35 19.04 1.70
N PRO A 75 -4.42 18.96 2.52
CA PRO A 75 -4.28 18.57 3.92
C PRO A 75 -3.72 17.15 4.07
N ILE A 76 -2.98 16.94 5.15
CA ILE A 76 -2.31 15.66 5.44
C ILE A 76 -2.81 15.12 6.77
N GLU A 77 -3.27 13.87 6.77
CA GLU A 77 -3.63 13.13 7.97
C GLU A 77 -2.51 12.13 8.31
N VAL A 78 -2.00 12.19 9.53
CA VAL A 78 -0.96 11.31 10.08
C VAL A 78 -1.56 10.45 11.20
N PRO A 79 -2.18 9.31 10.87
CA PRO A 79 -2.61 8.36 11.87
C PRO A 79 -1.42 7.64 12.50
N HIS A 80 -1.47 7.43 13.82
CA HIS A 80 -0.51 6.63 14.58
C HIS A 80 -1.25 5.69 15.54
N CYS A 81 -0.53 4.79 16.22
CA CYS A 81 -1.10 3.76 17.11
C CYS A 81 -0.54 3.91 18.54
N GLY A 82 -0.65 5.11 19.11
CA GLY A 82 -0.05 5.48 20.38
C GLY A 82 1.48 5.44 20.43
N ASP A 83 2.14 5.46 19.28
CA ASP A 83 3.58 5.25 19.07
C ASP A 83 4.26 6.40 18.32
N LEU A 84 3.61 7.57 18.29
CA LEU A 84 4.17 8.83 17.81
C LEU A 84 4.12 9.88 18.93
N GLY A 85 5.27 10.32 19.43
CA GLY A 85 5.40 11.23 20.56
C GLY A 85 4.84 12.62 20.28
N LEU A 86 4.11 13.18 21.27
CA LEU A 86 3.47 14.49 21.18
C LEU A 86 4.43 15.64 20.82
N ALA A 87 5.70 15.54 21.21
CA ALA A 87 6.71 16.55 20.86
C ALA A 87 6.99 16.58 19.35
N LEU A 88 7.08 15.42 18.69
CA LEU A 88 7.25 15.34 17.23
C LEU A 88 6.00 15.85 16.51
N GLN A 89 4.81 15.48 17.00
CA GLN A 89 3.55 15.98 16.48
C GLN A 89 3.47 17.52 16.55
N ALA A 90 3.75 18.09 17.73
CA ALA A 90 3.71 19.53 17.95
C ALA A 90 4.69 20.30 17.05
N ARG A 91 5.90 19.75 16.85
CA ARG A 91 6.91 20.35 15.94
C ARG A 91 6.40 20.41 14.51
N MET A 92 5.90 19.31 13.96
CA MET A 92 5.39 19.31 12.59
C MET A 92 4.15 20.19 12.45
N SER A 93 3.21 20.16 13.41
CA SER A 93 2.03 21.03 13.37
C SER A 93 2.37 22.52 13.46
N ALA A 94 3.47 22.90 14.12
CA ALA A 94 3.95 24.27 14.13
C ALA A 94 4.53 24.72 12.78
N GLN A 95 5.07 23.78 12.00
CA GLN A 95 5.66 24.05 10.67
C GLN A 95 4.60 24.00 9.56
N ASP A 96 3.62 23.10 9.66
CA ASP A 96 2.55 22.95 8.68
C ASP A 96 1.19 22.76 9.37
N PRO A 97 0.34 23.81 9.41
CA PRO A 97 -0.97 23.75 10.05
C PRO A 97 -1.98 22.87 9.30
N LEU A 98 -1.66 22.41 8.08
CA LEU A 98 -2.50 21.47 7.32
C LEU A 98 -2.23 20.00 7.69
N VAL A 99 -1.27 19.72 8.58
CA VAL A 99 -0.97 18.37 9.08
C VAL A 99 -1.75 18.10 10.37
N ARG A 100 -2.52 17.02 10.37
CA ARG A 100 -3.30 16.56 11.52
C ARG A 100 -2.85 15.17 11.97
N PHE A 101 -2.48 15.06 13.23
CA PHE A 101 -2.19 13.80 13.90
C PHE A 101 -3.41 13.25 14.65
N TYR A 102 -3.54 11.93 14.74
CA TYR A 102 -4.55 11.28 15.59
C TYR A 102 -4.20 9.81 15.85
N ASP A 103 -4.66 9.31 17.00
CA ASP A 103 -4.54 7.90 17.35
C ASP A 103 -5.65 7.07 16.68
N VAL A 104 -5.29 6.32 15.64
CA VAL A 104 -6.25 5.47 14.92
C VAL A 104 -6.55 4.17 15.67
N CYS A 105 -5.65 3.74 16.55
CA CYS A 105 -5.84 2.54 17.36
C CYS A 105 -6.84 2.76 18.49
N GLU A 106 -6.90 3.95 19.08
CA GLU A 106 -7.98 4.33 20.00
C GLU A 106 -9.35 4.30 19.30
N LEU A 107 -9.43 4.85 18.08
CA LEU A 107 -10.66 4.79 17.28
C LEU A 107 -11.07 3.34 17.00
N ALA A 108 -10.14 2.51 16.52
CA ALA A 108 -10.39 1.10 16.22
C ALA A 108 -10.76 0.25 17.45
N ALA A 109 -10.13 0.52 18.61
CA ALA A 109 -10.45 -0.16 19.86
C ALA A 109 -11.83 0.23 20.42
N SER A 110 -12.29 1.45 20.13
CA SER A 110 -13.60 1.95 20.53
C SER A 110 -14.74 1.41 19.65
N ALA A 111 -14.46 1.00 18.42
CA ALA A 111 -15.48 0.64 17.44
C ALA A 111 -16.22 -0.66 17.77
N THR A 112 -17.54 -0.55 17.92
CA THR A 112 -18.46 -1.65 18.27
C THR A 112 -19.59 -1.77 17.25
N MET A 113 -20.15 -2.98 17.17
CA MET A 113 -21.43 -3.26 16.53
C MET A 113 -22.52 -3.21 17.61
N ASP A 114 -23.22 -2.08 17.71
CA ASP A 114 -24.39 -1.95 18.59
C ASP A 114 -25.62 -2.35 17.77
N GLY A 115 -26.29 -3.48 18.05
CA GLY A 115 -27.46 -3.83 17.24
C GLY A 115 -28.14 -5.20 17.32
N SER A 116 -27.73 -6.15 18.15
CA SER A 116 -28.53 -7.38 18.37
C SER A 116 -28.70 -7.69 19.86
N ALA A 117 -29.92 -7.40 20.35
CA ALA A 117 -30.56 -7.87 21.58
C ALA A 117 -29.66 -8.53 22.65
N GLY A 118 -29.10 -7.72 23.56
CA GLY A 118 -28.68 -8.19 24.88
C GLY A 118 -27.30 -8.85 25.02
N GLU A 119 -26.45 -8.83 23.99
CA GLU A 119 -25.03 -9.22 24.16
C GLU A 119 -24.25 -8.13 24.91
N GLU A 120 -24.03 -8.33 26.21
CA GLU A 120 -23.03 -7.61 26.99
C GLU A 120 -21.74 -8.45 27.14
N PRO A 121 -20.55 -7.89 26.86
CA PRO A 121 -20.29 -6.55 26.31
C PRO A 121 -20.52 -6.46 24.77
N PRO A 122 -20.69 -5.25 24.21
CA PRO A 122 -20.85 -5.03 22.77
C PRO A 122 -19.75 -5.68 21.94
N ARG A 123 -20.13 -6.22 20.77
CA ARG A 123 -19.19 -6.88 19.87
C ARG A 123 -18.23 -5.85 19.25
N LYS A 124 -16.94 -6.12 19.36
CA LYS A 124 -15.85 -5.29 18.81
C LYS A 124 -15.65 -5.54 17.32
N LEU A 125 -15.29 -4.49 16.57
CA LEU A 125 -15.04 -4.58 15.14
C LEU A 125 -13.60 -4.96 14.79
N PHE A 126 -12.61 -4.26 15.35
CA PHE A 126 -11.20 -4.42 14.92
C PHE A 126 -10.31 -5.07 15.98
N CYS A 127 -10.53 -4.71 17.25
CA CYS A 127 -9.72 -5.13 18.39
C CYS A 127 -10.59 -5.38 19.61
N VAL A 128 -10.23 -6.35 20.44
CA VAL A 128 -10.97 -6.63 21.68
C VAL A 128 -10.73 -5.53 22.74
N ASP A 129 -9.54 -4.92 22.71
CA ASP A 129 -9.12 -3.79 23.53
C ASP A 129 -7.97 -3.02 22.82
N LEU A 130 -7.48 -1.94 23.45
CA LEU A 130 -6.40 -1.11 22.91
C LEU A 130 -5.06 -1.87 22.81
N ALA A 131 -4.77 -2.78 23.74
CA ALA A 131 -3.53 -3.56 23.71
C ALA A 131 -3.50 -4.54 22.53
N HIS A 132 -4.64 -5.16 22.20
CA HIS A 132 -4.81 -5.95 20.98
C HIS A 132 -4.63 -5.08 19.73
N CYS A 133 -5.18 -3.86 19.73
CA CYS A 133 -4.93 -2.90 18.63
C CYS A 133 -3.45 -2.59 18.45
N HIS A 134 -2.71 -2.28 19.52
CA HIS A 134 -1.27 -2.07 19.42
C HIS A 134 -0.53 -3.31 18.87
N ALA A 135 -0.90 -4.51 19.30
CA ALA A 135 -0.27 -5.75 18.84
C ALA A 135 -0.57 -6.07 17.35
N LYS A 136 -1.72 -5.63 16.84
CA LYS A 136 -2.16 -5.87 15.46
C LYS A 136 -1.70 -4.77 14.50
N PHE A 137 -1.79 -3.52 14.93
CA PHE A 137 -1.67 -2.34 14.06
C PHE A 137 -0.40 -1.52 14.28
N ARG A 138 0.52 -1.89 15.17
CA ARG A 138 1.90 -1.33 15.14
C ARG A 138 2.72 -2.05 14.08
N GLY A 139 2.32 -1.86 12.82
CA GLY A 139 2.85 -2.52 11.63
C GLY A 139 2.05 -2.13 10.39
N PHE A 140 2.27 -2.84 9.29
CA PHE A 140 1.71 -2.52 7.97
C PHE A 140 0.18 -2.36 7.95
N ASP A 141 -0.55 -3.18 8.69
CA ASP A 141 -2.02 -3.18 8.73
C ASP A 141 -2.62 -1.84 9.23
N ILE A 142 -1.84 -0.96 9.87
CA ILE A 142 -2.29 0.39 10.25
C ILE A 142 -2.78 1.19 9.05
N LYS A 143 -2.20 0.95 7.86
CA LYS A 143 -2.57 1.65 6.63
C LYS A 143 -4.01 1.36 6.23
N VAL A 144 -4.52 0.17 6.50
CA VAL A 144 -5.94 -0.15 6.31
C VAL A 144 -6.81 0.71 7.23
N LEU A 145 -6.46 0.80 8.53
CA LEU A 145 -7.18 1.68 9.45
C LEU A 145 -7.07 3.15 9.05
N ALA A 146 -5.92 3.56 8.53
CA ALA A 146 -5.68 4.90 8.03
C ALA A 146 -6.65 5.25 6.89
N VAL A 147 -6.87 4.33 5.94
CA VAL A 147 -7.89 4.49 4.89
C VAL A 147 -9.29 4.55 5.50
N VAL A 148 -9.65 3.61 6.37
CA VAL A 148 -10.98 3.51 6.99
C VAL A 148 -11.35 4.81 7.72
N TYR A 149 -10.50 5.24 8.64
CA TYR A 149 -10.77 6.37 9.55
C TYR A 149 -10.36 7.74 9.02
N SER A 150 -9.63 7.83 7.90
CA SER A 150 -9.33 9.13 7.29
C SER A 150 -10.62 9.90 7.02
N ARG A 151 -10.59 11.22 7.19
CA ARG A 151 -11.77 12.07 6.96
C ARG A 151 -11.93 12.52 5.51
N PHE A 152 -11.02 12.10 4.62
CA PHE A 152 -11.11 12.40 3.20
C PHE A 152 -12.07 11.45 2.48
N GLN A 153 -12.79 11.99 1.50
CA GLN A 153 -13.57 11.17 0.56
C GLN A 153 -12.66 10.47 -0.45
N GLU A 154 -11.58 11.16 -0.83
CA GLU A 154 -10.58 10.73 -1.80
C GLU A 154 -9.20 10.94 -1.17
N LEU A 155 -8.42 9.87 -0.99
CA LEU A 155 -7.13 9.93 -0.31
C LEU A 155 -5.99 9.39 -1.17
N MET A 156 -4.81 9.95 -0.95
CA MET A 156 -3.53 9.40 -1.40
C MET A 156 -2.80 8.88 -0.17
N LEU A 157 -2.76 7.57 -0.01
CA LEU A 157 -1.99 6.91 1.04
C LEU A 157 -0.52 6.79 0.58
N LEU A 158 0.42 7.13 1.46
CA LEU A 158 1.85 7.12 1.17
C LEU A 158 2.65 6.38 2.25
N ASP A 159 3.75 5.76 1.82
CA ASP A 159 4.83 5.35 2.72
C ASP A 159 5.81 6.50 3.02
N ALA A 160 6.37 6.51 4.22
CA ALA A 160 7.32 7.53 4.66
C ALA A 160 8.60 7.57 3.83
N ASP A 161 9.06 6.42 3.36
CA ASP A 161 10.24 6.17 2.53
C ASP A 161 9.93 6.25 1.02
N THR A 162 8.87 6.97 0.66
CA THR A 162 8.57 7.37 -0.73
C THR A 162 9.32 8.67 -1.08
N LEU A 163 9.85 8.74 -2.30
CA LEU A 163 10.44 9.94 -2.92
C LEU A 163 9.79 10.18 -4.28
N PHE A 164 9.50 11.44 -4.61
CA PHE A 164 8.85 11.83 -5.86
C PHE A 164 9.82 12.49 -6.85
N PHE A 165 9.75 12.05 -8.11
CA PHE A 165 10.47 12.67 -9.23
C PHE A 165 9.64 13.76 -9.93
N GLN A 166 8.34 13.82 -9.65
CA GLN A 166 7.40 14.82 -10.13
C GLN A 166 6.21 14.93 -9.17
N SER A 167 5.43 16.02 -9.27
CA SER A 167 4.26 16.20 -8.41
C SER A 167 3.23 15.09 -8.64
N PRO A 168 2.71 14.44 -7.59
CA PRO A 168 1.72 13.36 -7.75
C PRO A 168 0.29 13.87 -7.98
N MET A 169 0.07 15.19 -8.01
CA MET A 169 -1.26 15.79 -8.15
C MET A 169 -1.96 15.42 -9.46
N THR A 170 -1.20 15.19 -10.53
CA THR A 170 -1.77 14.81 -11.83
C THR A 170 -2.35 13.40 -11.85
N LEU A 171 -2.08 12.57 -10.83
CA LEU A 171 -2.65 11.22 -10.72
C LEU A 171 -4.18 11.25 -10.58
N TRP A 172 -4.72 12.25 -9.88
CA TRP A 172 -6.16 12.48 -9.74
C TRP A 172 -6.86 12.77 -11.07
N ASP A 173 -6.10 13.26 -12.05
CA ASP A 173 -6.61 13.67 -13.35
C ASP A 173 -6.53 12.57 -14.40
N THR A 174 -5.88 11.44 -14.08
CA THR A 174 -5.81 10.29 -14.98
C THR A 174 -7.19 9.69 -15.21
N ASP A 175 -7.47 9.24 -16.43
CA ASP A 175 -8.71 8.52 -16.73
C ASP A 175 -8.84 7.24 -15.90
N LYS A 176 -7.71 6.60 -15.57
CA LYS A 176 -7.65 5.47 -14.65
C LYS A 176 -8.33 5.82 -13.32
N TYR A 177 -7.87 6.86 -12.63
CA TYR A 177 -8.47 7.29 -11.36
C TYR A 177 -9.89 7.86 -11.54
N ARG A 178 -10.12 8.72 -12.54
CA ARG A 178 -11.44 9.33 -12.78
C ARG A 178 -12.51 8.29 -13.09
N ASN A 179 -12.18 7.18 -13.74
CA ASN A 179 -13.16 6.16 -14.09
C ASN A 179 -13.41 5.14 -12.97
N THR A 180 -12.46 4.91 -12.07
CA THR A 180 -12.58 3.86 -11.04
C THR A 180 -12.61 4.39 -9.61
N GLY A 181 -11.99 5.54 -9.33
CA GLY A 181 -11.76 6.04 -7.98
C GLY A 181 -10.61 5.32 -7.27
N THR A 182 -9.82 4.51 -7.98
CA THR A 182 -8.63 3.87 -7.45
C THR A 182 -7.49 3.89 -8.48
N LEU A 183 -6.26 3.95 -8.00
CA LEU A 183 -5.08 3.75 -8.82
C LEU A 183 -3.99 3.06 -8.01
N PHE A 184 -3.50 1.94 -8.54
CA PHE A 184 -2.50 1.07 -7.92
C PHE A 184 -1.26 0.95 -8.81
N PHE A 185 -0.13 0.58 -8.20
CA PHE A 185 1.14 0.36 -8.89
C PHE A 185 1.54 -1.11 -8.78
N ASN A 186 2.22 -1.64 -9.81
CA ASN A 186 2.60 -3.05 -9.84
C ASN A 186 3.85 -3.26 -8.97
N ASP A 187 3.89 -4.35 -8.22
CA ASP A 187 5.11 -4.80 -7.53
C ASP A 187 5.99 -5.62 -8.48
N ARG A 188 7.16 -6.03 -7.99
CA ARG A 188 8.11 -6.90 -8.67
C ARG A 188 7.46 -8.25 -8.90
N ILE A 189 7.77 -8.85 -10.04
CA ILE A 189 7.47 -10.25 -10.31
C ILE A 189 8.41 -11.11 -9.45
N SER A 190 8.10 -11.24 -8.16
CA SER A 190 8.91 -11.87 -7.12
C SER A 190 8.42 -13.26 -6.73
N TYR A 191 9.33 -14.12 -6.24
CA TYR A 191 9.08 -15.37 -5.51
C TYR A 191 7.81 -16.15 -5.91
N GLU A 192 7.89 -16.94 -6.98
CA GLU A 192 6.81 -17.76 -7.58
C GLU A 192 6.26 -18.91 -6.68
N SER A 193 6.63 -18.91 -5.40
CA SER A 193 6.27 -19.90 -4.38
C SER A 193 5.91 -19.28 -3.03
N SER A 194 5.77 -17.95 -2.93
CA SER A 194 5.44 -17.23 -1.69
C SER A 194 4.14 -16.44 -1.80
N TYR A 195 3.56 -16.08 -0.65
CA TYR A 195 2.39 -15.19 -0.54
C TYR A 195 1.25 -15.62 -1.48
N LEU A 196 0.83 -14.77 -2.43
CA LEU A 196 -0.28 -15.05 -3.34
C LEU A 196 -0.07 -16.32 -4.19
N ALA A 197 1.18 -16.62 -4.58
CA ALA A 197 1.52 -17.79 -5.40
C ALA A 197 1.98 -19.02 -4.59
N ALA A 198 1.97 -18.96 -3.26
CA ALA A 198 2.33 -20.11 -2.43
C ALA A 198 1.41 -21.31 -2.74
N ARG A 199 1.99 -22.47 -3.09
CA ARG A 199 1.25 -23.71 -3.37
C ARG A 199 1.08 -24.48 -2.06
N LEU A 200 -0.16 -24.68 -1.64
CA LEU A 200 -0.47 -25.37 -0.37
C LEU A 200 -0.32 -26.89 -0.50
N SER A 201 -0.77 -27.45 -1.64
CA SER A 201 -0.65 -28.88 -1.98
C SER A 201 -0.11 -29.03 -3.41
N PRO A 202 1.18 -28.71 -3.67
CA PRO A 202 1.73 -28.67 -5.03
C PRO A 202 1.72 -30.01 -5.75
N GLU A 203 1.74 -31.13 -5.01
CA GLU A 203 1.72 -32.49 -5.58
C GLU A 203 0.34 -32.86 -6.15
N GLU A 204 -0.73 -32.38 -5.51
CA GLU A 204 -2.11 -32.68 -5.88
C GLU A 204 -2.69 -31.63 -6.83
N HIS A 205 -2.37 -30.36 -6.58
CA HIS A 205 -2.95 -29.21 -7.26
C HIS A 205 -1.86 -28.18 -7.65
N PRO A 206 -0.97 -28.51 -8.61
CA PRO A 206 0.17 -27.66 -8.97
C PRO A 206 -0.21 -26.28 -9.54
N ASN A 207 -1.44 -26.15 -10.04
CA ASN A 207 -2.00 -24.93 -10.61
C ASN A 207 -2.83 -24.10 -9.61
N VAL A 208 -2.86 -24.50 -8.33
CA VAL A 208 -3.60 -23.81 -7.27
C VAL A 208 -2.60 -23.19 -6.30
N GLY A 209 -2.72 -21.86 -6.14
CA GLY A 209 -1.96 -21.08 -5.16
C GLY A 209 -2.86 -20.49 -4.07
N ALA A 210 -2.25 -19.91 -3.04
CA ALA A 210 -2.93 -19.34 -1.89
C ALA A 210 -3.94 -18.24 -2.26
N LEU A 211 -3.68 -17.46 -3.32
CA LEU A 211 -4.64 -16.50 -3.88
C LEU A 211 -5.96 -17.19 -4.26
N HIS A 212 -5.90 -18.31 -4.98
CA HIS A 212 -7.09 -19.03 -5.43
C HIS A 212 -7.91 -19.54 -4.24
N SER A 213 -7.23 -20.17 -3.27
CA SER A 213 -7.88 -20.66 -2.04
C SER A 213 -8.50 -19.52 -1.22
N PHE A 214 -7.80 -18.39 -1.08
CA PHE A 214 -8.32 -17.21 -0.38
C PHE A 214 -9.57 -16.67 -1.06
N LEU A 215 -9.53 -16.46 -2.38
CA LEU A 215 -10.65 -15.93 -3.15
C LEU A 215 -11.87 -16.88 -3.17
N ALA A 216 -11.64 -18.20 -3.20
CA ALA A 216 -12.71 -19.20 -3.16
C ALA A 216 -13.39 -19.30 -1.77
N THR A 217 -12.68 -18.96 -0.69
CA THR A 217 -13.17 -19.12 0.69
C THR A 217 -13.68 -17.83 1.32
N PHE A 218 -13.43 -16.67 0.71
CA PHE A 218 -13.94 -15.40 1.21
C PHE A 218 -15.44 -15.25 0.96
N ASP A 219 -16.21 -14.97 2.01
CA ASP A 219 -17.65 -14.74 1.88
C ASP A 219 -17.96 -13.28 1.53
N VAL A 220 -18.33 -13.05 0.26
CA VAL A 220 -18.70 -11.73 -0.27
C VAL A 220 -20.16 -11.36 -0.02
N ALA A 221 -21.02 -12.31 0.36
CA ALA A 221 -22.47 -12.10 0.45
C ALA A 221 -22.85 -10.90 1.36
N PRO A 222 -22.24 -10.71 2.54
CA PRO A 222 -22.57 -9.60 3.45
C PRO A 222 -22.38 -8.20 2.86
N TYR A 223 -21.57 -8.06 1.81
CA TYR A 223 -21.18 -6.76 1.24
C TYR A 223 -21.99 -6.39 -0.01
N ARG A 224 -22.79 -7.31 -0.57
CA ARG A 224 -23.47 -7.14 -1.88
C ARG A 224 -24.43 -5.95 -1.95
N ARG A 225 -24.97 -5.49 -0.82
CA ARG A 225 -25.88 -4.33 -0.78
C ARG A 225 -25.18 -2.98 -0.98
N LEU A 226 -23.86 -2.92 -0.81
CA LEU A 226 -23.08 -1.70 -1.00
C LEU A 226 -22.84 -1.47 -2.49
N SER A 227 -22.80 -0.22 -2.93
CA SER A 227 -22.61 0.14 -4.34
C SER A 227 -21.17 -0.11 -4.82
N VAL A 228 -21.02 -0.19 -6.14
CA VAL A 228 -19.76 -0.40 -6.85
C VAL A 228 -19.62 0.63 -7.99
N VAL A 229 -18.42 0.75 -8.51
CA VAL A 229 -18.18 1.38 -9.81
C VAL A 229 -18.27 0.29 -10.87
N GLU A 230 -19.19 0.45 -11.82
CA GLU A 230 -19.32 -0.49 -12.95
C GLU A 230 -18.10 -0.40 -13.87
N GLY A 231 -17.60 -1.56 -14.29
CA GLY A 231 -16.50 -1.65 -15.25
C GLY A 231 -17.00 -1.62 -16.69
N GLY A 232 -16.19 -1.07 -17.60
CA GLY A 232 -16.45 -1.15 -19.05
C GLY A 232 -16.13 -2.54 -19.65
N GLU A 233 -15.26 -3.33 -19.00
CA GLU A 233 -14.95 -4.70 -19.43
C GLU A 233 -15.91 -5.71 -18.78
N PRO A 234 -16.48 -6.65 -19.56
CA PRO A 234 -17.26 -7.76 -18.99
C PRO A 234 -16.41 -8.58 -18.01
N ARG A 235 -16.96 -8.87 -16.82
CA ARG A 235 -16.35 -9.83 -15.89
C ARG A 235 -16.41 -11.23 -16.49
N ALA A 236 -15.31 -11.97 -16.37
CA ALA A 236 -15.10 -13.24 -17.06
C ALA A 236 -15.61 -14.43 -16.24
N GLU A 237 -15.93 -15.53 -16.92
CA GLU A 237 -16.18 -16.80 -16.25
C GLU A 237 -14.85 -17.41 -15.76
N VAL A 238 -14.90 -18.04 -14.58
CA VAL A 238 -13.75 -18.73 -14.00
C VAL A 238 -13.38 -19.93 -14.87
N PRO A 239 -12.11 -20.12 -15.24
CA PRO A 239 -11.67 -21.30 -15.97
C PRO A 239 -11.99 -22.61 -15.24
N ASN A 240 -12.47 -23.64 -15.96
CA ASN A 240 -12.80 -24.97 -15.43
C ASN A 240 -11.59 -25.75 -14.83
N ASN A 241 -10.37 -25.23 -14.93
CA ASN A 241 -9.12 -25.94 -14.57
C ASN A 241 -8.61 -25.66 -13.15
N LEU A 242 -9.38 -24.99 -12.29
CA LEU A 242 -9.01 -24.69 -10.90
C LEU A 242 -9.48 -25.75 -9.90
N ALA A 243 -9.28 -27.02 -10.23
CA ALA A 243 -9.61 -28.16 -9.35
C ALA A 243 -11.07 -28.15 -8.81
N GLY A 244 -12.02 -27.61 -9.59
CA GLY A 244 -13.43 -27.54 -9.18
C GLY A 244 -13.74 -26.47 -8.12
N MET A 245 -12.83 -25.51 -7.88
CA MET A 245 -13.11 -24.38 -6.99
C MET A 245 -14.28 -23.54 -7.50
N GLU A 246 -15.23 -23.26 -6.61
CA GLU A 246 -16.31 -22.31 -6.83
C GLU A 246 -15.96 -20.97 -6.18
N PHE A 247 -16.28 -19.88 -6.88
CA PHE A 247 -16.02 -18.52 -6.40
C PHE A 247 -17.35 -17.81 -6.15
N GLY A 248 -17.49 -17.17 -4.97
CA GLY A 248 -18.69 -16.42 -4.59
C GLY A 248 -18.92 -15.10 -5.36
N PHE A 249 -18.02 -14.77 -6.28
CA PHE A 249 -17.97 -13.55 -7.08
C PHE A 249 -17.44 -13.84 -8.50
N LYS A 250 -17.60 -12.90 -9.44
CA LYS A 250 -17.08 -12.99 -10.80
C LYS A 250 -15.71 -12.30 -10.92
N PRO A 251 -14.62 -13.02 -11.25
CA PRO A 251 -13.31 -12.41 -11.45
C PRO A 251 -13.27 -11.35 -12.55
N SER A 252 -12.42 -10.34 -12.39
CA SER A 252 -12.12 -9.43 -13.49
C SER A 252 -11.22 -10.08 -14.54
N ALA A 253 -11.24 -9.53 -15.76
CA ALA A 253 -10.29 -9.91 -16.80
C ALA A 253 -8.83 -9.58 -16.43
N PHE A 254 -8.60 -8.58 -15.57
CA PHE A 254 -7.26 -8.30 -15.04
C PHE A 254 -6.76 -9.46 -14.17
N LEU A 255 -7.55 -9.90 -13.18
CA LEU A 255 -7.16 -10.97 -12.27
C LEU A 255 -6.76 -12.23 -13.03
N LEU A 256 -7.59 -12.68 -13.98
CA LEU A 256 -7.30 -13.89 -14.78
C LEU A 256 -6.02 -13.76 -15.63
N ARG A 257 -5.64 -12.54 -16.04
CA ARG A 257 -4.43 -12.27 -16.83
C ARG A 257 -3.20 -12.02 -15.97
N SER A 258 -3.38 -11.68 -14.70
CA SER A 258 -2.32 -11.27 -13.77
C SER A 258 -1.22 -12.32 -13.57
N HIS A 259 -0.03 -11.86 -13.19
CA HIS A 259 1.10 -12.76 -12.91
C HIS A 259 0.83 -13.62 -11.68
N VAL A 260 0.12 -13.09 -10.67
CA VAL A 260 -0.21 -13.80 -9.43
C VAL A 260 -1.22 -14.92 -9.65
N TRP A 261 -2.24 -14.71 -10.49
CA TRP A 261 -3.19 -15.77 -10.86
C TRP A 261 -2.51 -16.91 -11.63
N LYS A 262 -1.56 -16.55 -12.50
CA LYS A 262 -0.77 -17.53 -13.26
C LYS A 262 0.38 -18.15 -12.45
N LEU A 263 0.44 -17.89 -11.13
CA LEU A 263 1.49 -18.39 -10.23
C LEU A 263 2.92 -18.01 -10.65
N ARG A 264 3.08 -16.88 -11.36
CA ARG A 264 4.37 -16.33 -11.80
C ARG A 264 4.99 -15.39 -10.76
N SER A 265 4.18 -14.88 -9.83
CA SER A 265 4.65 -14.02 -8.75
C SER A 265 3.84 -14.19 -7.48
N GLY A 266 4.48 -14.05 -6.33
CA GLY A 266 3.82 -13.91 -5.04
C GLY A 266 3.26 -12.52 -4.76
N HIS A 267 3.57 -11.52 -5.58
CA HIS A 267 3.18 -10.13 -5.37
C HIS A 267 2.57 -9.51 -6.62
N GLN A 268 1.57 -8.65 -6.44
CA GLN A 268 0.93 -7.91 -7.53
C GLN A 268 1.06 -6.41 -7.32
N MET A 269 0.86 -5.94 -6.09
CA MET A 269 0.70 -4.51 -5.80
C MET A 269 1.80 -3.94 -4.92
N ASP A 270 2.35 -2.82 -5.37
CA ASP A 270 3.13 -1.87 -4.58
C ASP A 270 2.15 -0.92 -3.89
N SER A 271 2.26 -0.82 -2.56
CA SER A 271 1.38 0.01 -1.72
C SER A 271 2.08 1.23 -1.13
N SER A 272 3.23 1.63 -1.67
CA SER A 272 3.92 2.84 -1.23
C SER A 272 3.22 4.11 -1.70
N LEU A 273 2.37 3.98 -2.72
CA LEU A 273 1.41 5.00 -3.13
C LEU A 273 0.09 4.33 -3.54
N VAL A 274 -1.01 4.72 -2.88
CA VAL A 274 -2.37 4.25 -3.22
C VAL A 274 -3.31 5.44 -3.35
N LEU A 275 -4.00 5.59 -4.49
CA LEU A 275 -5.15 6.49 -4.58
C LEU A 275 -6.43 5.70 -4.32
N TRP A 276 -7.30 6.25 -3.47
CA TRP A 276 -8.54 5.59 -3.07
C TRP A 276 -9.69 6.57 -2.82
N SER A 277 -10.83 6.34 -3.46
CA SER A 277 -12.07 7.08 -3.24
C SER A 277 -13.06 6.25 -2.43
N LYS A 278 -13.23 6.59 -1.14
CA LYS A 278 -14.18 5.92 -0.25
C LYS A 278 -15.64 6.10 -0.69
N THR A 279 -15.98 7.26 -1.26
CA THR A 279 -17.34 7.55 -1.74
C THR A 279 -17.70 6.80 -3.02
N ARG A 280 -16.71 6.48 -3.86
CA ARG A 280 -16.92 5.69 -5.08
C ARG A 280 -16.75 4.20 -4.87
N GLN A 281 -15.98 3.80 -3.86
CA GLN A 281 -15.67 2.41 -3.55
C GLN A 281 -16.27 1.93 -2.22
N PRO A 282 -17.55 2.17 -1.90
CA PRO A 282 -18.08 1.84 -0.57
C PRO A 282 -18.03 0.35 -0.26
N ARG A 283 -18.37 -0.52 -1.25
CA ARG A 283 -18.26 -1.98 -1.08
C ARG A 283 -16.82 -2.42 -0.85
N ALA A 284 -15.89 -2.00 -1.71
CA ALA A 284 -14.49 -2.37 -1.56
C ALA A 284 -13.87 -1.80 -0.28
N THR A 285 -14.25 -0.60 0.16
CA THR A 285 -13.73 -0.02 1.41
C THR A 285 -14.21 -0.82 2.62
N ALA A 286 -15.46 -1.31 2.62
CA ALA A 286 -15.97 -2.19 3.66
C ALA A 286 -15.26 -3.56 3.67
N ILE A 287 -15.02 -4.15 2.50
CA ILE A 287 -14.23 -5.40 2.37
C ILE A 287 -12.78 -5.19 2.82
N LEU A 288 -12.16 -4.07 2.47
CA LEU A 288 -10.82 -3.71 2.91
C LEU A 288 -10.74 -3.62 4.44
N ALA A 289 -11.69 -2.92 5.07
CA ALA A 289 -11.81 -2.88 6.53
C ALA A 289 -11.98 -4.29 7.12
N SER A 290 -12.69 -5.17 6.41
CA SER A 290 -12.99 -6.52 6.85
C SER A 290 -11.74 -7.39 7.01
N PHE A 291 -10.72 -7.21 6.18
CA PHE A 291 -9.46 -7.98 6.24
C PHE A 291 -8.70 -7.81 7.55
N VAL A 292 -8.89 -6.66 8.21
CA VAL A 292 -8.26 -6.35 9.49
C VAL A 292 -9.27 -6.30 10.64
N SER A 293 -10.46 -6.87 10.45
CA SER A 293 -11.52 -6.89 11.47
C SER A 293 -11.56 -8.22 12.25
N LEU A 294 -12.53 -8.35 13.15
CA LEU A 294 -12.83 -9.54 13.96
C LEU A 294 -14.04 -10.32 13.42
N ASN A 295 -14.21 -10.33 12.10
CA ASN A 295 -15.33 -10.98 11.40
C ASN A 295 -15.12 -12.48 11.14
N GLY A 296 -13.91 -13.00 11.33
CA GLY A 296 -13.58 -14.40 11.03
C GLY A 296 -13.40 -14.73 9.55
N GLN A 297 -13.30 -13.74 8.66
CA GLN A 297 -12.93 -13.94 7.26
C GLN A 297 -11.48 -14.44 7.15
N PRO A 298 -11.14 -15.17 6.06
CA PRO A 298 -9.77 -15.64 5.87
C PRO A 298 -8.79 -14.47 5.77
N THR A 299 -7.57 -14.66 6.27
CA THR A 299 -6.50 -13.69 6.12
C THR A 299 -5.93 -13.76 4.70
N ALA A 300 -5.83 -12.60 4.03
CA ALA A 300 -5.24 -12.54 2.71
C ALA A 300 -3.76 -12.97 2.75
N PRO A 301 -3.28 -13.77 1.78
CA PRO A 301 -1.90 -14.25 1.75
C PRO A 301 -0.94 -13.16 1.24
N SER A 302 -0.75 -12.11 2.03
CA SER A 302 0.01 -10.90 1.68
C SER A 302 1.25 -10.71 2.56
N TYR A 303 2.23 -9.95 2.05
CA TYR A 303 3.28 -9.37 2.89
C TYR A 303 2.80 -8.02 3.40
N GLY A 304 2.30 -7.98 4.63
CA GLY A 304 1.68 -6.79 5.19
C GLY A 304 0.35 -6.48 4.48
N ASP A 305 0.13 -5.20 4.19
CA ASP A 305 -1.14 -4.68 3.68
C ASP A 305 -1.22 -4.61 2.15
N LYS A 306 -0.11 -4.79 1.44
CA LYS A 306 0.03 -4.31 0.06
C LYS A 306 -0.97 -4.91 -0.94
N GLU A 307 -1.33 -6.18 -0.76
CA GLU A 307 -2.27 -6.85 -1.66
C GLU A 307 -3.74 -6.59 -1.27
N LEU A 308 -3.99 -6.03 -0.08
CA LEU A 308 -5.33 -5.89 0.46
C LEU A 308 -6.21 -4.94 -0.37
N TYR A 309 -5.66 -3.85 -0.89
CA TYR A 309 -6.46 -2.83 -1.59
C TYR A 309 -7.10 -3.37 -2.87
N TRP A 310 -6.32 -4.00 -3.74
CA TRP A 310 -6.84 -4.51 -5.00
C TRP A 310 -7.66 -5.80 -4.83
N LEU A 311 -7.31 -6.65 -3.85
CA LEU A 311 -8.12 -7.82 -3.49
C LEU A 311 -9.52 -7.40 -2.98
N ALA A 312 -9.60 -6.31 -2.22
CA ALA A 312 -10.87 -5.76 -1.80
C ALA A 312 -11.73 -5.29 -3.00
N CYS A 313 -11.10 -4.68 -4.01
CA CYS A 313 -11.79 -4.32 -5.25
C CYS A 313 -12.25 -5.55 -6.05
N GLU A 314 -11.42 -6.61 -6.13
CA GLU A 314 -11.81 -7.84 -6.82
C GLU A 314 -13.01 -8.51 -6.19
N LEU A 315 -12.97 -8.74 -4.88
CA LEU A 315 -14.07 -9.34 -4.11
C LEU A 315 -15.31 -8.45 -4.09
N ALA A 316 -15.17 -7.14 -4.20
CA ALA A 316 -16.29 -6.22 -4.33
C ALA A 316 -16.99 -6.30 -5.68
N GLU A 317 -16.37 -6.92 -6.69
CA GLU A 317 -16.81 -6.84 -8.07
C GLU A 317 -16.85 -5.42 -8.65
N THR A 318 -16.07 -4.49 -8.11
CA THR A 318 -15.98 -3.08 -8.56
C THR A 318 -14.87 -2.86 -9.58
N ALA A 319 -14.98 -1.83 -10.41
CA ALA A 319 -13.91 -1.40 -11.31
C ALA A 319 -12.73 -0.80 -10.50
N TYR A 320 -11.50 -1.11 -10.92
CA TYR A 320 -10.27 -0.57 -10.35
C TYR A 320 -9.17 -0.52 -11.41
N ALA A 321 -8.09 0.24 -11.16
CA ALA A 321 -7.04 0.46 -12.16
C ALA A 321 -5.63 0.26 -11.59
N PHE A 322 -4.76 -0.37 -12.38
CA PHE A 322 -3.32 -0.42 -12.18
C PHE A 322 -2.60 0.48 -13.18
N SER A 323 -1.39 0.92 -12.82
CA SER A 323 -0.39 1.46 -13.76
C SER A 323 -0.21 0.52 -14.95
N ASP A 324 -0.05 1.10 -16.14
CA ASP A 324 0.26 0.35 -17.36
C ASP A 324 1.68 -0.25 -17.35
N PHE A 325 2.53 0.22 -16.43
CA PHE A 325 3.93 -0.15 -16.37
C PHE A 325 4.25 -1.06 -15.19
N ALA A 326 5.17 -2.01 -15.41
CA ALA A 326 5.77 -2.79 -14.35
C ALA A 326 6.72 -1.91 -13.52
N VAL A 327 6.95 -2.31 -12.27
CA VAL A 327 8.01 -1.72 -11.46
C VAL A 327 9.37 -1.88 -12.15
N SER A 328 10.16 -0.83 -11.99
CA SER A 328 11.50 -0.66 -12.51
C SER A 328 12.51 -0.62 -11.38
N ALA A 329 13.80 -0.53 -11.72
CA ALA A 329 14.86 -0.39 -10.73
C ALA A 329 15.58 0.96 -10.86
N VAL A 330 16.00 1.51 -9.72
CA VAL A 330 16.97 2.61 -9.61
C VAL A 330 18.11 2.15 -8.72
N GLY A 331 19.35 2.31 -9.17
CA GLY A 331 20.50 1.76 -8.46
C GLY A 331 21.85 2.07 -9.08
N TRP A 332 22.92 1.65 -8.39
CA TRP A 332 24.31 1.74 -8.88
C TRP A 332 24.87 0.38 -9.31
N GLU A 333 24.18 -0.73 -9.02
CA GLU A 333 24.64 -2.08 -9.33
C GLU A 333 24.18 -2.49 -10.73
N LEU A 334 24.86 -1.95 -11.74
CA LEU A 334 24.64 -2.29 -13.15
C LEU A 334 25.42 -3.57 -13.50
N LEU A 335 24.73 -4.71 -13.51
CA LEU A 335 25.35 -6.00 -13.84
C LEU A 335 25.59 -6.14 -15.35
N VAL A 336 24.61 -5.70 -16.16
CA VAL A 336 24.70 -5.69 -17.62
C VAL A 336 24.08 -4.40 -18.13
N SER A 337 24.85 -3.59 -18.85
CA SER A 337 24.30 -2.44 -19.59
C SER A 337 23.47 -2.95 -20.77
N GLY A 338 22.28 -2.40 -20.98
CA GLY A 338 21.43 -2.77 -22.10
C GLY A 338 20.69 -1.60 -22.70
N ASP A 339 20.80 -1.46 -24.03
CA ASP A 339 20.16 -0.38 -24.79
C ASP A 339 18.83 -0.83 -25.43
N ASN A 340 18.61 -2.15 -25.55
CA ASN A 340 17.44 -2.77 -26.19
C ASN A 340 16.96 -4.00 -25.39
N SER A 341 16.54 -3.81 -24.14
CA SER A 341 15.96 -4.87 -23.30
C SER A 341 16.87 -6.09 -23.08
N ASN A 342 18.18 -5.87 -22.97
CA ASN A 342 19.19 -6.90 -22.74
C ASN A 342 20.07 -6.62 -21.49
N GLY A 343 19.67 -5.62 -20.69
CA GLY A 343 20.38 -5.21 -19.49
C GLY A 343 19.87 -5.88 -18.22
N VAL A 344 20.62 -5.68 -17.15
CA VAL A 344 20.30 -6.10 -15.78
C VAL A 344 20.80 -5.01 -14.82
N LEU A 345 19.87 -4.40 -14.08
CA LEU A 345 20.16 -3.37 -13.08
C LEU A 345 19.57 -3.81 -11.74
N CYS A 346 20.39 -3.91 -10.70
CA CYS A 346 19.94 -4.16 -9.34
C CYS A 346 19.74 -2.84 -8.59
N GLY A 347 18.64 -2.76 -7.84
CA GLY A 347 18.35 -1.60 -7.00
C GLY A 347 16.92 -1.54 -6.50
N ASP A 348 16.57 -0.38 -5.96
CA ASP A 348 15.31 -0.11 -5.30
C ASP A 348 14.16 0.13 -6.29
N ALA A 349 12.93 0.04 -5.81
CA ALA A 349 11.74 0.08 -6.65
C ALA A 349 11.55 1.48 -7.24
N LEU A 350 11.43 1.56 -8.56
CA LEU A 350 11.13 2.78 -9.29
C LEU A 350 9.79 2.61 -10.02
N GLN A 351 8.88 3.53 -9.83
CA GLN A 351 7.57 3.55 -10.47
C GLN A 351 7.52 4.72 -11.46
N HIS A 352 6.93 4.46 -12.63
CA HIS A 352 6.75 5.45 -13.68
C HIS A 352 5.37 6.08 -13.60
N PHE A 353 5.17 7.20 -14.31
CA PHE A 353 3.82 7.75 -14.47
C PHE A 353 2.89 6.67 -15.05
N PRO A 354 1.66 6.48 -14.51
CA PRO A 354 0.88 5.24 -14.69
C PRO A 354 0.28 5.04 -16.10
N VAL A 355 0.43 6.03 -16.98
CA VAL A 355 -0.05 6.05 -18.37
C VAL A 355 1.02 6.67 -19.24
N GLN A 356 1.03 6.36 -20.54
CA GLN A 356 1.89 7.05 -21.51
C GLN A 356 1.28 8.44 -21.81
N PRO A 357 1.87 9.56 -21.33
CA PRO A 357 1.29 10.89 -21.53
C PRO A 357 1.29 11.31 -23.01
N ASN A 358 2.19 10.75 -23.82
CA ASN A 358 2.24 11.01 -25.25
C ASN A 358 1.88 9.76 -26.06
N ALA A 359 0.61 9.65 -26.46
CA ALA A 359 0.10 8.53 -27.25
C ALA A 359 0.87 8.30 -28.57
N ALA A 360 1.55 9.32 -29.12
CA ALA A 360 2.35 9.18 -30.34
C ALA A 360 3.67 8.41 -30.14
N LYS A 361 4.18 8.30 -28.91
CA LYS A 361 5.41 7.55 -28.61
C LYS A 361 5.19 6.02 -28.63
N GLY A 362 3.93 5.58 -28.57
CA GLY A 362 3.57 4.15 -28.50
C GLY A 362 3.82 3.54 -27.10
N PRO A 363 3.35 2.29 -26.87
CA PRO A 363 3.38 1.65 -25.55
C PRO A 363 4.77 1.17 -25.11
N GLY A 364 5.73 1.05 -26.04
CA GLY A 364 7.10 0.60 -25.75
C GLY A 364 8.09 1.73 -25.47
N ALA A 365 7.65 2.99 -25.50
CA ALA A 365 8.51 4.12 -25.20
C ALA A 365 8.66 4.32 -23.69
N ASP A 366 9.83 4.80 -23.29
CA ASP A 366 10.10 5.19 -21.91
C ASP A 366 9.10 6.26 -21.43
N VAL A 367 8.79 6.20 -20.14
CA VAL A 367 7.93 7.13 -19.43
C VAL A 367 8.72 7.72 -18.28
N GLU A 368 8.46 8.97 -17.94
CA GLU A 368 9.19 9.64 -16.87
C GLU A 368 8.94 8.96 -15.52
N PRO A 369 9.97 8.84 -14.66
CA PRO A 369 9.80 8.36 -13.29
C PRO A 369 8.79 9.21 -12.51
N LEU A 370 7.99 8.56 -11.69
CA LEU A 370 7.02 9.21 -10.81
C LEU A 370 7.52 9.22 -9.37
N TYR A 371 7.77 8.04 -8.81
CA TYR A 371 8.24 7.89 -7.44
C TYR A 371 9.15 6.67 -7.30
N MET A 372 9.89 6.62 -6.21
CA MET A 372 10.58 5.42 -5.74
C MET A 372 10.27 5.16 -4.27
N ASN A 373 10.41 3.89 -3.86
CA ASN A 373 10.35 3.46 -2.48
C ASN A 373 11.68 2.76 -2.14
N SER A 374 12.28 3.10 -0.99
CA SER A 374 13.64 2.67 -0.65
C SER A 374 13.96 2.79 0.84
N ASP A 375 14.42 1.68 1.43
CA ASP A 375 15.06 1.68 2.76
C ASP A 375 16.34 2.54 2.80
N ASN A 376 16.94 2.81 1.63
CA ASN A 376 18.17 3.56 1.46
C ASN A 376 17.91 5.02 1.02
N ILE A 377 16.68 5.53 1.20
CA ILE A 377 16.26 6.86 0.71
C ILE A 377 17.24 8.00 1.07
N LEU A 378 17.91 7.90 2.23
CA LEU A 378 18.89 8.88 2.74
C LEU A 378 20.35 8.66 2.25
N GLU A 379 20.62 7.52 1.61
CA GLU A 379 21.91 7.23 0.99
C GLU A 379 22.01 7.74 -0.45
N TRP A 380 20.87 7.87 -1.13
CA TRP A 380 20.81 8.41 -2.49
C TRP A 380 21.26 9.87 -2.56
N GLY A 381 21.68 10.30 -3.75
CA GLY A 381 22.15 11.67 -3.98
C GLY A 381 23.55 11.98 -3.42
N ARG A 382 24.26 10.99 -2.86
CA ARG A 382 25.70 11.15 -2.56
C ARG A 382 26.49 11.14 -3.87
N ALA A 383 27.22 12.23 -4.15
CA ALA A 383 27.96 12.46 -5.40
C ALA A 383 29.08 11.43 -5.74
N THR A 384 29.23 10.39 -4.93
CA THR A 384 30.30 9.40 -5.05
C THR A 384 29.96 8.23 -5.97
N ARG A 385 28.69 8.07 -6.38
CA ARG A 385 28.26 6.94 -7.23
C ARG A 385 27.40 7.40 -8.39
N ARG A 386 27.69 6.87 -9.59
CA ARG A 386 26.83 7.04 -10.75
C ARG A 386 25.59 6.17 -10.57
N LEU A 387 24.43 6.78 -10.74
CA LEU A 387 23.13 6.12 -10.63
C LEU A 387 22.56 5.81 -12.02
N TYR A 388 21.84 4.70 -12.08
CA TYR A 388 21.13 4.22 -13.25
C TYR A 388 19.67 3.97 -12.89
N ARG A 389 18.81 4.01 -13.90
CA ARG A 389 17.44 3.52 -13.83
C ARG A 389 17.14 2.61 -15.01
N THR A 390 16.10 1.79 -14.88
CA THR A 390 15.52 1.06 -16.02
C THR A 390 14.43 1.89 -16.69
N ALA A 391 14.29 1.72 -18.00
CA ALA A 391 13.17 2.28 -18.75
C ALA A 391 11.83 1.65 -18.31
N ALA A 392 10.74 2.37 -18.50
CA ALA A 392 9.40 1.85 -18.33
C ALA A 392 9.14 0.64 -19.26
N ARG A 393 8.41 -0.36 -18.76
CA ARG A 393 8.02 -1.55 -19.54
C ARG A 393 6.57 -1.93 -19.23
N PRO A 394 5.84 -2.54 -20.17
CA PRO A 394 4.46 -2.97 -19.93
C PRO A 394 4.33 -3.89 -18.71
N ALA A 395 3.29 -3.70 -17.90
CA ALA A 395 3.02 -4.48 -16.70
C ALA A 395 2.75 -5.97 -16.96
N ASP A 396 2.18 -6.29 -18.13
CA ASP A 396 1.82 -7.64 -18.54
C ASP A 396 3.02 -8.47 -19.06
N LEU A 397 4.15 -7.81 -19.34
CA LEU A 397 5.37 -8.48 -19.77
C LEU A 397 5.92 -9.37 -18.65
N TYR A 398 6.09 -10.66 -18.95
CA TYR A 398 6.78 -11.61 -18.09
C TYR A 398 8.15 -11.95 -18.69
N PRO A 399 9.26 -11.40 -18.15
CA PRO A 399 10.60 -11.63 -18.70
C PRO A 399 11.13 -13.05 -18.39
N GLY A 400 10.55 -13.74 -17.40
CA GLY A 400 10.94 -15.07 -16.97
C GLY A 400 11.09 -15.18 -15.45
N SER A 401 11.50 -16.35 -14.97
CA SER A 401 11.69 -16.61 -13.53
C SER A 401 13.04 -16.10 -13.04
N PHE A 402 13.03 -15.32 -11.95
CA PHE A 402 14.25 -14.92 -11.24
C PHE A 402 15.00 -16.12 -10.66
N THR A 403 14.27 -17.15 -10.22
CA THR A 403 14.84 -18.40 -9.68
C THR A 403 15.67 -19.10 -10.75
N GLU A 404 15.10 -19.29 -11.94
CA GLU A 404 15.76 -19.95 -13.08
C GLU A 404 16.97 -19.14 -13.58
N ARG A 405 16.85 -17.81 -13.60
CA ARG A 405 17.93 -16.88 -13.99
C ARG A 405 19.00 -16.71 -12.90
N LYS A 406 18.77 -17.21 -11.68
CA LYS A 406 19.66 -17.06 -10.51
C LYS A 406 19.97 -15.58 -10.19
N LEU A 407 18.98 -14.71 -10.37
CA LEU A 407 19.06 -13.29 -10.05
C LEU A 407 18.26 -12.98 -8.79
N LEU A 408 18.70 -11.97 -8.04
CA LEU A 408 17.87 -11.41 -6.98
C LEU A 408 16.67 -10.69 -7.61
N GLN A 409 15.52 -10.74 -6.94
CA GLN A 409 14.31 -10.01 -7.36
C GLN A 409 14.50 -8.48 -7.45
N THR A 410 15.48 -7.94 -6.75
CA THR A 410 15.90 -6.53 -6.84
C THR A 410 16.62 -6.21 -8.16
N CYS A 411 16.94 -7.22 -8.99
CA CYS A 411 17.69 -7.14 -10.24
C CYS A 411 16.83 -7.45 -11.46
N PRO A 412 15.87 -6.60 -11.86
CA PRO A 412 15.14 -6.79 -13.10
C PRO A 412 16.10 -6.97 -14.28
N PHE A 413 15.74 -7.92 -15.14
CA PHE A 413 16.50 -8.30 -16.32
C PHE A 413 15.63 -8.16 -17.57
N ASP A 414 16.28 -8.28 -18.72
CA ASP A 414 15.73 -7.98 -20.03
C ASP A 414 15.17 -6.54 -20.07
N VAL A 415 15.94 -5.61 -19.50
CA VAL A 415 15.60 -4.19 -19.34
C VAL A 415 16.51 -3.28 -20.18
N THR A 416 15.99 -2.12 -20.56
CA THR A 416 16.82 -1.01 -21.04
C THR A 416 17.28 -0.19 -19.85
N THR A 417 18.58 0.05 -19.75
CA THR A 417 19.22 0.77 -18.64
C THR A 417 19.70 2.12 -19.11
N MET A 418 19.52 3.16 -18.29
CA MET A 418 20.00 4.50 -18.59
C MET A 418 20.56 5.18 -17.35
N ALA A 419 21.47 6.13 -17.55
CA ALA A 419 21.96 6.95 -16.46
C ALA A 419 20.84 7.85 -15.93
N LEU A 420 20.81 8.05 -14.61
CA LEU A 420 19.88 8.97 -13.99
C LEU A 420 20.18 10.41 -14.45
N GLY A 421 19.14 11.15 -14.80
CA GLY A 421 19.23 12.52 -15.28
C GLY A 421 19.69 13.50 -14.20
N PRO A 422 20.22 14.69 -14.58
CA PRO A 422 20.64 15.70 -13.61
C PRO A 422 19.52 16.18 -12.69
N PHE A 423 18.30 16.34 -13.21
CA PHE A 423 17.13 16.78 -12.43
C PHE A 423 16.68 15.69 -11.44
N GLU A 424 16.61 14.43 -11.87
CA GLU A 424 16.30 13.29 -11.00
C GLU A 424 17.34 13.17 -9.86
N THR A 425 18.62 13.34 -10.17
CA THR A 425 19.71 13.34 -9.16
C THR A 425 19.60 14.51 -8.17
N LEU A 426 19.17 15.68 -8.65
CA LEU A 426 18.93 16.84 -7.80
C LEU A 426 17.81 16.56 -6.79
N LEU A 427 16.71 15.92 -7.21
CA LEU A 427 15.59 15.57 -6.33
C LEU A 427 16.01 14.56 -5.24
N LEU A 428 16.82 13.55 -5.58
CA LEU A 428 17.42 12.64 -4.60
C LEU A 428 18.23 13.39 -3.53
N THR A 429 19.04 14.36 -3.97
CA THR A 429 19.84 15.20 -3.06
C THR A 429 18.95 16.08 -2.19
N GLN A 430 17.89 16.65 -2.77
CA GLN A 430 16.96 17.52 -2.07
C GLN A 430 16.19 16.78 -0.98
N ARG A 431 15.77 15.54 -1.22
CA ARG A 431 15.12 14.73 -0.19
C ARG A 431 16.00 14.59 1.06
N ARG A 432 17.30 14.36 0.88
CA ARG A 432 18.25 14.30 2.01
C ARG A 432 18.35 15.63 2.75
N GLN A 433 18.37 16.75 2.03
CA GLN A 433 18.41 18.08 2.64
C GLN A 433 17.18 18.34 3.51
N PHE A 434 15.98 17.94 3.05
CA PHE A 434 14.78 18.01 3.89
C PHE A 434 14.86 17.12 5.12
N PHE A 435 15.46 15.93 5.01
CA PHE A 435 15.71 15.09 6.17
C PHE A 435 16.67 15.74 7.18
N ASP A 436 17.77 16.32 6.70
CA ASP A 436 18.75 17.02 7.53
C ASP A 436 18.08 18.22 8.24
N GLU A 437 17.17 18.93 7.57
CA GLU A 437 16.40 20.03 8.14
C GLU A 437 15.49 19.58 9.29
N VAL A 438 14.66 18.54 9.07
CA VAL A 438 13.74 18.05 10.11
C VAL A 438 14.47 17.39 11.28
N ALA A 439 15.63 16.77 11.03
CA ALA A 439 16.49 16.26 12.09
C ALA A 439 17.06 17.40 12.96
N GLY A 440 17.37 18.55 12.35
CA GLY A 440 17.86 19.75 13.04
C GLY A 440 16.83 20.45 13.94
N TRP A 441 15.53 20.19 13.77
CA TRP A 441 14.47 20.76 14.64
C TRP A 441 14.65 20.42 16.13
N GLY A 442 15.38 19.34 16.46
CA GLY A 442 15.66 18.96 17.85
C GLY A 442 16.77 19.75 18.54
N GLU A 443 17.71 20.34 17.78
CA GLU A 443 18.89 21.01 18.33
C GLU A 443 18.65 22.51 18.62
N GLN A 444 17.69 23.12 17.94
CA GLN A 444 17.34 24.54 18.13
C GLN A 444 16.61 24.83 19.46
N ASP A 445 15.96 23.83 20.08
CA ASP A 445 15.30 23.98 21.38
C ASP A 445 16.28 23.92 22.59
N GLN A 446 17.51 23.41 22.41
CA GLN A 446 18.51 23.39 23.48
C GLN A 446 19.43 24.63 23.47
N THR A 447 19.42 25.43 22.40
CA THR A 447 20.25 26.63 22.27
C THR A 447 19.53 27.94 22.65
N SER A 448 18.25 27.89 23.03
CA SER A 448 17.48 29.07 23.48
C SER A 448 17.50 29.33 24.99
N TRP A 449 18.23 28.54 25.79
CA TRP A 449 18.42 28.78 27.23
C TRP A 449 19.83 29.27 27.57
N TRP A 450 20.26 30.36 26.94
CA TRP A 450 21.28 31.25 27.50
C TRP A 450 20.88 32.69 27.21
N HIS A 451 20.19 33.32 28.16
CA HIS A 451 20.29 34.77 28.34
C HIS A 451 21.55 35.07 29.16
N PRO A 452 22.50 35.82 28.60
CA PRO A 452 23.36 36.65 29.41
C PRO A 452 23.32 38.10 28.90
N PHE A 453 22.62 38.93 29.68
CA PHE A 453 22.78 40.39 29.82
C PHE A 453 22.19 41.34 28.76
N ALA A 454 21.47 42.33 29.33
CA ALA A 454 21.11 43.67 28.85
C ALA A 454 19.87 43.79 27.95
#